data_AF-A0A0F4QHP9-F1
#
_entry.id   AF-A0A0F4QHP9-F1
#
_cell.length_a   1.000
_cell.length_b   1.000
_cell.length_c   1.000
_cell.angle_alpha   90.00
_cell.angle_beta   90.00
_cell.angle_gamma   90.00
#
_symmetry.space_group_name_H-M   'P 1'
#
loop_
_entity.id
_entity.type
_entity.pdbx_description
1 polymer ?
#
loop_
_entity_poly.entity_id
_entity_poly.type
_entity_poly.pdbx_seq_one_letter_code
_entity_poly.pdbx_strand_id
1 'polypeptide(L)'
;MIKVDYAQYTLAELEEAKLQTTPDSQNYPALMAELSARQEKTSPCEQLQENSVFNSAEMRVKFIGYMQLLAALVMTVGLFVGPFVSWWSLISLPFIVLSAAAGYTAISEQVRWYWLSILNQGLQLVSFSFGVLNYKYTGLGAIQIGFTWLTESKLSFGILFSSTVRVTGHADALSENAVHIDVLALVFIVALLTVKKRQQ
;
A
#
# COMPACT_ATOMS: atom_id res chain seq x y z
N MET A 1 -58.30 -8.95 14.65
CA MET A 1 -56.96 -8.79 15.28
C MET A 1 -55.92 -9.01 14.19
N ILE A 2 -55.02 -8.05 13.96
CA ILE A 2 -54.14 -8.04 12.77
C ILE A 2 -52.78 -8.64 13.15
N LYS A 3 -52.41 -9.73 12.48
CA LYS A 3 -51.09 -10.37 12.59
C LYS A 3 -50.18 -9.65 11.59
N VAL A 4 -49.05 -9.11 12.06
CA VAL A 4 -48.11 -8.39 11.19
C VAL A 4 -47.21 -9.40 10.49
N ASP A 5 -47.06 -9.28 9.17
CA ASP A 5 -46.14 -10.10 8.38
C ASP A 5 -44.80 -9.37 8.20
N TYR A 6 -43.79 -9.81 8.94
CA TYR A 6 -42.45 -9.22 8.94
C TYR A 6 -41.58 -9.68 7.77
N ALA A 7 -42.03 -10.64 6.95
CA ALA A 7 -41.27 -11.12 5.80
C ALA A 7 -41.06 -10.04 4.72
N GLN A 8 -41.96 -9.05 4.64
CA GLN A 8 -41.89 -7.95 3.68
C GLN A 8 -41.06 -6.75 4.15
N TYR A 9 -40.67 -6.73 5.42
CA TYR A 9 -39.93 -5.61 6.00
C TYR A 9 -38.47 -5.66 5.55
N THR A 10 -37.85 -4.51 5.39
CA THR A 10 -36.39 -4.35 5.24
C THR A 10 -35.69 -4.48 6.60
N LEU A 11 -34.36 -4.65 6.60
CA LEU A 11 -33.59 -4.77 7.85
C LEU A 11 -33.73 -3.54 8.76
N ALA A 12 -33.73 -2.34 8.19
CA ALA A 12 -33.93 -1.10 8.94
C ALA A 12 -35.32 -1.02 9.58
N GLU A 13 -36.36 -1.44 8.84
CA GLU A 13 -37.73 -1.48 9.35
C GLU A 13 -37.93 -2.56 10.43
N LEU A 14 -37.17 -3.67 10.38
CA LEU A 14 -37.16 -4.70 11.43
C LEU A 14 -36.48 -4.21 12.72
N GLU A 15 -35.39 -3.45 12.61
CA GLU A 15 -34.73 -2.82 13.77
C GLU A 15 -35.60 -1.74 14.41
N GLU A 16 -36.28 -0.94 13.59
CA GLU A 16 -37.23 0.07 14.05
C GLU A 16 -38.47 -0.57 14.71
N ALA A 17 -38.99 -1.64 14.12
CA ALA A 17 -40.07 -2.44 14.71
C ALA A 17 -39.65 -3.04 16.06
N LYS A 18 -38.39 -3.44 16.24
CA LYS A 18 -37.88 -3.97 17.52
C LYS A 18 -37.87 -2.92 18.62
N LEU A 19 -37.58 -1.67 18.28
CA LEU A 19 -37.60 -0.55 19.23
C LEU A 19 -39.02 -0.17 19.68
N GLN A 20 -40.02 -0.42 18.82
CA GLN A 20 -41.42 -0.06 19.07
C GLN A 20 -42.27 -1.22 19.63
N THR A 21 -41.81 -2.47 19.49
CA THR A 21 -42.57 -3.67 19.87
C THR A 21 -42.17 -4.14 21.26
N THR A 22 -43.11 -4.16 22.20
CA THR A 22 -42.87 -4.67 23.56
C THR A 22 -42.78 -6.20 23.60
N PRO A 23 -42.01 -6.78 24.54
CA PRO A 23 -41.86 -8.23 24.70
C PRO A 23 -43.18 -8.97 24.95
N ASP A 24 -44.15 -8.29 25.56
CA ASP A 24 -45.48 -8.84 25.86
C ASP A 24 -46.43 -8.81 24.64
N SER A 25 -46.01 -8.24 23.52
CA SER A 25 -46.86 -8.18 22.33
C SER A 25 -46.92 -9.54 21.61
N GLN A 26 -48.09 -9.85 21.06
CA GLN A 26 -48.33 -11.09 20.31
C GLN A 26 -47.48 -11.20 19.02
N ASN A 27 -46.94 -10.07 18.52
CA ASN A 27 -46.14 -10.00 17.30
C ASN A 27 -44.62 -10.08 17.58
N TYR A 28 -44.19 -9.92 18.84
CA TYR A 28 -42.78 -10.00 19.25
C TYR A 28 -42.11 -11.34 18.88
N PRO A 29 -42.75 -12.52 19.03
CA PRO A 29 -42.14 -13.79 18.63
C PRO A 29 -41.90 -13.88 17.13
N ALA A 30 -42.80 -13.32 16.31
CA ALA A 30 -42.68 -13.34 14.85
C ALA A 30 -41.59 -12.38 14.35
N LEU A 31 -41.47 -11.20 14.98
CA LEU A 31 -40.40 -10.25 14.71
C LEU A 31 -39.02 -10.83 15.04
N MET A 32 -38.90 -11.46 16.22
CA MET A 32 -37.65 -12.09 16.65
C MET A 32 -37.28 -13.29 15.78
N ALA A 33 -38.25 -14.08 15.32
CA ALA A 33 -37.99 -15.19 14.39
C ALA A 33 -37.41 -14.69 13.05
N GLU A 34 -37.98 -13.62 12.48
CA GLU A 34 -37.50 -13.05 11.21
C GLU A 34 -36.12 -12.38 11.37
N LEU A 35 -35.89 -11.64 12.46
CA LEU A 35 -34.58 -11.08 12.80
C LEU A 35 -33.51 -12.17 12.95
N SER A 36 -33.83 -13.24 13.66
CA SER A 36 -32.92 -14.38 13.86
C SER A 36 -32.62 -15.08 12.53
N ALA A 37 -33.66 -15.34 11.72
CA ALA A 37 -33.51 -16.01 10.42
C ALA A 37 -32.68 -15.18 9.42
N ARG A 38 -32.72 -13.85 9.51
CA ARG A 38 -31.89 -12.97 8.68
C ARG A 38 -30.47 -12.81 9.22
N GLN A 39 -30.30 -12.76 10.53
CA GLN A 39 -28.99 -12.71 11.18
C GLN A 39 -28.18 -14.01 10.95
N GLU A 40 -28.86 -15.15 10.91
CA GLU A 40 -28.26 -16.45 10.55
C GLU A 40 -27.86 -16.50 9.07
N LYS A 41 -28.54 -15.75 8.18
CA LYS A 41 -28.17 -15.62 6.76
C LYS A 41 -27.06 -14.61 6.51
N THR A 42 -26.97 -13.53 7.29
CA THR A 42 -25.93 -12.50 7.12
C THR A 42 -24.61 -12.88 7.78
N SER A 43 -24.63 -13.56 8.93
CA SER A 43 -23.41 -13.93 9.67
C SER A 43 -22.37 -14.75 8.87
N PRO A 44 -22.72 -15.77 8.06
CA PRO A 44 -21.73 -16.45 7.23
C PRO A 44 -21.26 -15.57 6.07
N CYS A 45 -22.11 -14.69 5.54
CA CYS A 45 -21.76 -13.82 4.41
C CYS A 45 -20.80 -12.70 4.82
N GLU A 46 -21.03 -12.07 5.97
CA GLU A 46 -20.16 -11.04 6.56
C GLU A 46 -18.80 -11.62 6.94
N GLN A 47 -18.77 -12.82 7.55
CA GLN A 47 -17.52 -13.52 7.85
C GLN A 47 -16.73 -13.89 6.59
N LEU A 48 -17.41 -14.32 5.51
CA LEU A 48 -16.74 -14.63 4.25
C LEU A 48 -16.19 -13.36 3.57
N GLN A 49 -16.90 -12.24 3.68
CA GLN A 49 -16.49 -10.95 3.16
C GLN A 49 -15.30 -10.38 3.94
N GLU A 50 -15.31 -10.50 5.27
CA GLU A 50 -14.21 -10.07 6.13
C GLU A 50 -12.94 -10.91 5.90
N ASN A 51 -13.08 -12.24 5.83
CA ASN A 51 -11.97 -13.15 5.55
C ASN A 51 -11.38 -12.96 4.14
N SER A 52 -12.22 -12.74 3.12
CA SER A 52 -11.74 -12.49 1.75
C SER A 52 -11.04 -11.14 1.62
N VAL A 53 -11.54 -10.11 2.29
CA VAL A 53 -10.90 -8.79 2.35
C VAL A 53 -9.58 -8.83 3.11
N PHE A 54 -9.50 -9.60 4.19
CA PHE A 54 -8.27 -9.81 4.97
C PHE A 54 -7.21 -10.54 4.13
N ASN A 55 -7.58 -11.66 3.51
CA ASN A 55 -6.69 -12.46 2.65
C ASN A 55 -6.18 -11.65 1.44
N SER A 56 -7.04 -10.82 0.83
CA SER A 56 -6.62 -9.91 -0.25
C SER A 56 -5.60 -8.87 0.20
N ALA A 57 -5.76 -8.33 1.41
CA ALA A 57 -4.89 -7.28 1.92
C ALA A 57 -3.50 -7.83 2.30
N GLU A 58 -3.45 -9.01 2.90
CA GLU A 58 -2.21 -9.73 3.21
C GLU A 58 -1.45 -10.15 1.95
N MET A 59 -2.16 -10.66 0.94
CA MET A 59 -1.57 -11.01 -0.35
C MET A 59 -0.89 -9.80 -1.02
N ARG A 60 -1.47 -8.60 -0.90
CA ARG A 60 -0.85 -7.36 -1.42
C ARG A 60 0.47 -7.04 -0.71
N VAL A 61 0.55 -7.24 0.60
CA VAL A 61 1.79 -6.98 1.35
C VAL A 61 2.88 -7.97 0.97
N LYS A 62 2.53 -9.25 0.82
CA LYS A 62 3.47 -10.28 0.32
C LYS A 62 3.98 -9.92 -1.07
N PHE A 63 3.09 -9.47 -1.97
CA PHE A 63 3.48 -9.01 -3.30
C PHE A 63 4.48 -7.85 -3.23
N ILE A 64 4.22 -6.83 -2.41
CA ILE A 64 5.16 -5.72 -2.18
C ILE A 64 6.51 -6.25 -1.67
N GLY A 65 6.47 -7.23 -0.75
CA GLY A 65 7.68 -7.84 -0.20
C GLY A 65 8.52 -8.56 -1.26
N TYR A 66 7.89 -9.33 -2.16
CA TYR A 66 8.59 -9.97 -3.28
C TYR A 66 9.21 -8.94 -4.24
N MET A 67 8.50 -7.85 -4.52
CA MET A 67 9.03 -6.76 -5.35
C MET A 67 10.25 -6.10 -4.70
N GLN A 68 10.26 -5.93 -3.37
CA GLN A 68 11.41 -5.38 -2.64
C GLN A 68 12.61 -6.34 -2.64
N LEU A 69 12.39 -7.65 -2.48
CA LEU A 69 13.46 -8.64 -2.59
C LEU A 69 14.06 -8.70 -3.99
N LEU A 70 13.21 -8.67 -5.02
CA LEU A 70 13.66 -8.65 -6.40
C LEU A 70 14.42 -7.35 -6.73
N ALA A 71 13.98 -6.19 -6.20
CA ALA A 71 14.73 -4.94 -6.29
C ALA A 71 16.15 -5.10 -5.70
N ALA A 72 16.23 -5.66 -4.49
CA ALA A 72 17.51 -5.89 -3.83
C ALA A 72 18.42 -6.81 -4.65
N LEU A 73 17.87 -7.87 -5.23
CA LEU A 73 18.60 -8.78 -6.12
C LEU A 73 19.15 -8.04 -7.34
N VAL A 74 18.31 -7.30 -8.07
CA VAL A 74 18.72 -6.58 -9.28
C VAL A 74 19.78 -5.52 -8.97
N MET A 75 19.62 -4.75 -7.89
CA MET A 75 20.64 -3.79 -7.44
C MET A 75 21.95 -4.48 -7.06
N THR A 76 21.89 -5.64 -6.41
CA THR A 76 23.08 -6.42 -6.07
C THR A 76 23.83 -6.87 -7.33
N VAL A 77 23.11 -7.44 -8.31
CA VAL A 77 23.71 -7.83 -9.59
C VAL A 77 24.31 -6.61 -10.30
N GLY A 78 23.59 -5.48 -10.31
CA GLY A 78 24.08 -4.22 -10.89
C GLY A 78 25.37 -3.72 -10.24
N LEU A 79 25.56 -3.96 -8.94
CA LEU A 79 26.77 -3.58 -8.20
C LEU A 79 27.99 -4.44 -8.57
N PHE A 80 27.80 -5.72 -8.88
CA PHE A 80 28.91 -6.64 -9.24
C PHE A 80 29.22 -6.69 -10.74
N VAL A 81 28.20 -6.56 -11.59
CA VAL A 81 28.33 -6.67 -13.06
C VAL A 81 28.52 -5.31 -13.72
N GLY A 82 28.01 -4.24 -13.08
CA GLY A 82 28.22 -2.89 -13.57
C GLY A 82 29.70 -2.51 -13.51
N PRO A 83 30.16 -1.59 -14.37
CA PRO A 83 31.50 -1.04 -14.22
C PRO A 83 31.62 -0.47 -12.80
N PHE A 84 32.73 -0.76 -12.10
CA PHE A 84 33.06 -0.11 -10.82
C PHE A 84 33.35 1.37 -11.10
N VAL A 85 32.31 2.16 -11.38
CA VAL A 85 32.48 3.52 -11.94
C VAL A 85 33.02 4.49 -10.89
N SER A 86 32.78 4.26 -9.59
CA SER A 86 33.34 5.08 -8.50
C SER A 86 32.98 4.54 -7.12
N TRP A 87 33.65 5.06 -6.08
CA TRP A 87 33.27 4.87 -4.65
C TRP A 87 31.79 5.19 -4.36
N TRP A 88 31.15 6.04 -5.18
CA TRP A 88 29.74 6.39 -5.04
C TRP A 88 28.80 5.20 -5.26
N SER A 89 29.22 4.13 -5.94
CA SER A 89 28.39 2.93 -6.10
C SER A 89 28.13 2.21 -4.77
N LEU A 90 29.04 2.34 -3.80
CA LEU A 90 28.90 1.75 -2.45
C LEU A 90 27.75 2.36 -1.67
N ILE A 91 27.28 3.57 -2.03
CA ILE A 91 26.11 4.18 -1.39
C ILE A 91 24.83 3.37 -1.61
N SER A 92 24.82 2.47 -2.60
CA SER A 92 23.70 1.58 -2.90
C SER A 92 23.55 0.46 -1.86
N LEU A 93 24.63 0.07 -1.16
CA LEU A 93 24.62 -1.02 -0.18
C LEU A 93 23.56 -0.87 0.92
N PRO A 94 23.43 0.27 1.64
CA PRO A 94 22.38 0.43 2.64
C PRO A 94 20.97 0.30 2.05
N PHE A 95 20.74 0.73 0.79
CA PHE A 95 19.44 0.61 0.12
C PHE A 95 19.13 -0.83 -0.31
N ILE A 96 20.17 -1.58 -0.72
CA ILE A 96 20.05 -3.02 -0.99
C ILE A 96 19.65 -3.76 0.28
N VAL A 97 20.37 -3.52 1.38
CA VAL A 97 20.08 -4.14 2.69
C VAL A 97 18.69 -3.75 3.17
N LEU A 98 18.32 -2.47 3.07
CA LEU A 98 16.99 -2.00 3.44
C LEU A 98 15.89 -2.66 2.60
N SER A 99 16.07 -2.78 1.28
CA SER A 99 15.12 -3.47 0.40
C SER A 99 14.99 -4.95 0.74
N ALA A 100 16.11 -5.63 1.01
CA ALA A 100 16.10 -7.03 1.41
C ALA A 100 15.37 -7.22 2.74
N ALA A 101 15.69 -6.41 3.75
CA ALA A 101 15.06 -6.48 5.07
C ALA A 101 13.57 -6.13 5.03
N ALA A 102 13.19 -5.09 4.28
CA ALA A 102 11.80 -4.71 4.06
C ALA A 102 11.02 -5.82 3.33
N GLY A 103 11.63 -6.42 2.30
CA GLY A 103 11.01 -7.52 1.56
C GLY A 103 10.79 -8.76 2.41
N TYR A 104 11.81 -9.16 3.17
CA TYR A 104 11.75 -10.30 4.08
C TYR A 104 10.68 -10.09 5.16
N THR A 105 10.68 -8.94 5.83
CA THR A 105 9.71 -8.65 6.91
C THR A 105 8.27 -8.55 6.42
N ALA A 106 8.04 -8.05 5.20
CA ALA A 106 6.72 -8.05 4.56
C ALA A 106 6.22 -9.46 4.24
N ILE A 107 7.07 -10.34 3.70
CA ILE A 107 6.70 -11.73 3.35
C ILE A 107 6.51 -12.58 4.59
N SER A 108 7.36 -12.40 5.61
CA SER A 108 7.26 -13.11 6.89
C SER A 108 6.16 -12.56 7.81
N GLU A 109 5.27 -11.69 7.31
CA GLU A 109 4.11 -11.15 8.03
C GLU A 109 4.47 -10.49 9.38
N GLN A 110 5.68 -9.98 9.53
CA GLN A 110 6.11 -9.37 10.78
C GLN A 110 5.59 -7.93 10.86
N VAL A 111 4.31 -7.79 11.20
CA VAL A 111 3.55 -6.52 11.22
C VAL A 111 4.29 -5.38 11.93
N ARG A 112 4.98 -5.70 13.04
CA ARG A 112 5.79 -4.73 13.80
C ARG A 112 6.86 -4.03 12.95
N TRP A 113 7.38 -4.74 11.94
CA TRP A 113 8.48 -4.30 11.09
C TRP A 113 8.03 -3.75 9.73
N TYR A 114 6.73 -3.67 9.46
CA TYR A 114 6.21 -3.04 8.23
C TYR A 114 6.65 -1.58 8.05
N TRP A 115 7.09 -0.92 9.14
CA TRP A 115 7.74 0.38 9.05
C TRP A 115 8.98 0.38 8.15
N LEU A 116 9.72 -0.73 8.06
CA LEU A 116 10.87 -0.85 7.14
C LEU A 116 10.43 -0.79 5.68
N SER A 117 9.34 -1.47 5.33
CA SER A 117 8.76 -1.39 3.99
C SER A 117 8.23 0.01 3.71
N ILE A 118 7.57 0.66 4.67
CA ILE A 118 7.10 2.05 4.53
C ILE A 118 8.27 3.01 4.34
N LEU A 119 9.34 2.88 5.13
CA LEU A 119 10.56 3.68 5.01
C LEU A 119 11.22 3.47 3.65
N ASN A 120 11.36 2.22 3.21
CA ASN A 120 11.96 1.90 1.92
C ASN A 120 11.17 2.51 0.75
N GLN A 121 9.84 2.41 0.79
CA GLN A 121 8.98 3.05 -0.21
C GLN A 121 9.01 4.59 -0.09
N GLY A 122 9.10 5.13 1.12
CA GLY A 122 9.21 6.57 1.35
C GLY A 122 10.48 7.18 0.75
N LEU A 123 11.59 6.43 0.75
CA LEU A 123 12.81 6.83 0.05
C LEU A 123 12.64 6.77 -1.47
N GLN A 124 11.84 5.83 -2.00
CA GLN A 124 11.55 5.75 -3.45
C GLN A 124 10.57 6.83 -3.91
N LEU A 125 9.73 7.32 -2.99
CA LEU A 125 8.64 8.25 -3.29
C LEU A 125 9.11 9.55 -3.94
N VAL A 126 10.27 10.08 -3.55
CA VAL A 126 10.74 11.37 -4.04
C VAL A 126 12.11 11.22 -4.68
N SER A 127 12.24 11.60 -5.94
CA SER A 127 13.52 11.77 -6.62
C SER A 127 13.72 13.26 -6.92
N PHE A 128 14.95 13.74 -6.83
CA PHE A 128 15.24 15.15 -7.09
C PHE A 128 16.63 15.37 -7.67
N SER A 129 16.75 16.44 -8.44
CA SER A 129 17.99 17.00 -8.97
C SER A 129 18.02 18.47 -8.58
N PHE A 130 19.04 18.91 -7.85
CA PHE A 130 19.27 20.32 -7.54
C PHE A 130 20.71 20.66 -7.85
N GLY A 131 20.93 21.30 -9.01
CA GLY A 131 22.26 21.55 -9.54
C GLY A 131 23.14 20.31 -9.46
N VAL A 132 24.19 20.38 -8.65
CA VAL A 132 25.17 19.28 -8.53
C VAL A 132 24.59 18.01 -7.91
N LEU A 133 23.59 18.11 -7.03
CA LEU A 133 23.11 16.99 -6.22
C LEU A 133 21.92 16.30 -6.89
N ASN A 134 22.09 15.01 -7.18
CA ASN A 134 21.07 14.17 -7.80
C ASN A 134 20.77 12.98 -6.90
N TYR A 135 19.52 12.87 -6.47
CA TYR A 135 18.97 11.74 -5.73
C TYR A 135 17.90 11.04 -6.55
N LYS A 136 18.08 9.76 -6.82
CA LYS A 136 17.07 8.92 -7.47
C LYS A 136 17.10 7.53 -6.89
N TYR A 137 15.93 7.05 -6.46
CA TYR A 137 15.76 5.69 -6.00
C TYR A 137 14.46 5.13 -6.56
N THR A 138 14.54 4.05 -7.34
CA THR A 138 13.40 3.55 -8.12
C THR A 138 12.95 2.14 -7.75
N GLY A 139 13.54 1.47 -6.75
CA GLY A 139 13.12 0.11 -6.39
C GLY A 139 13.29 -0.86 -7.58
N LEU A 140 12.21 -1.34 -8.20
CA LEU A 140 12.22 -2.10 -9.47
C LEU A 140 11.86 -1.27 -10.71
N GLY A 141 11.33 -0.08 -10.49
CA GLY A 141 10.75 0.79 -11.49
C GLY A 141 9.86 1.83 -10.82
N ALA A 142 9.56 2.90 -11.54
CA ALA A 142 8.85 4.05 -11.00
C ALA A 142 7.86 4.61 -12.01
N ILE A 143 6.72 5.09 -11.52
CA ILE A 143 5.78 5.91 -12.31
C ILE A 143 5.93 7.33 -11.79
N GLN A 144 6.70 8.14 -12.51
CA GLN A 144 7.16 9.44 -12.06
C GLN A 144 6.32 10.56 -12.66
N ILE A 145 5.74 11.38 -11.78
CA ILE A 145 5.22 12.70 -12.14
C ILE A 145 6.19 13.72 -11.55
N GLY A 146 6.69 14.65 -12.34
CA GLY A 146 7.63 15.63 -11.83
C GLY A 146 7.56 16.98 -12.50
N PHE A 147 8.26 17.91 -11.88
CA PHE A 147 8.41 19.26 -12.35
C PHE A 147 9.90 19.56 -12.50
N THR A 148 10.27 20.03 -13.67
CA THR A 148 11.63 20.47 -13.99
C THR A 148 11.62 21.97 -14.19
N TRP A 149 12.65 22.64 -13.68
CA TRP A 149 12.84 24.09 -13.78
C TRP A 149 14.33 24.45 -13.87
N LEU A 150 14.61 25.76 -14.01
CA LEU A 150 15.90 26.44 -14.19
C LEU A 150 16.05 27.03 -15.62
N THR A 151 15.98 26.20 -16.66
CA THR A 151 16.01 26.63 -18.08
C THR A 151 14.60 26.82 -18.64
N GLU A 152 13.74 25.82 -18.48
CA GLU A 152 12.33 25.87 -18.85
C GLU A 152 11.50 25.17 -17.76
N SER A 153 10.32 25.72 -17.45
CA SER A 153 9.39 25.09 -16.49
C SER A 153 8.52 24.07 -17.22
N LYS A 154 8.68 22.79 -16.91
CA LYS A 154 7.95 21.70 -17.56
C LYS A 154 7.41 20.70 -16.56
N LEU A 155 6.16 20.30 -16.78
CA LEU A 155 5.60 19.11 -16.15
C LEU A 155 6.06 17.89 -16.95
N SER A 156 6.50 16.84 -16.25
CA SER A 156 6.96 15.59 -16.84
C SER A 156 6.17 14.41 -16.28
N PHE A 157 5.90 13.44 -17.15
CA PHE A 157 5.37 12.13 -16.78
C PHE A 157 6.26 11.07 -17.44
N GLY A 158 6.65 10.05 -16.68
CA GLY A 158 7.50 8.99 -17.18
C GLY A 158 7.29 7.69 -16.45
N ILE A 159 7.52 6.59 -17.14
CA ILE A 159 7.53 5.24 -16.57
C ILE A 159 8.96 4.70 -16.73
N LEU A 160 9.53 4.23 -15.64
CA LEU A 160 10.86 3.65 -15.60
C LEU A 160 10.80 2.18 -15.21
N PHE A 161 11.44 1.34 -16.01
CA PHE A 161 11.65 -0.08 -15.70
C PHE A 161 13.11 -0.32 -15.41
N SER A 162 13.59 0.23 -14.29
CA SER A 162 14.97 0.08 -13.86
C SER A 162 15.06 0.08 -12.34
N SER A 163 15.89 -0.81 -11.81
CA SER A 163 16.23 -0.87 -10.39
C SER A 163 17.53 -0.13 -10.15
N THR A 164 17.48 1.05 -9.53
CA THR A 164 18.68 1.86 -9.31
C THR A 164 18.54 2.76 -8.10
N VAL A 165 19.67 2.94 -7.41
CA VAL A 165 19.92 4.05 -6.48
C VAL A 165 21.04 4.87 -7.08
N ARG A 166 20.81 6.18 -7.22
CA ARG A 166 21.83 7.12 -7.66
C ARG A 166 21.84 8.29 -6.69
N VAL A 167 23.01 8.50 -6.09
CA VAL A 167 23.34 9.70 -5.33
C VAL A 167 24.64 10.22 -5.91
N THR A 168 24.56 11.28 -6.73
CA THR A 168 25.73 11.83 -7.40
C THR A 168 25.82 13.33 -7.20
N GLY A 169 27.03 13.81 -6.93
CA GLY A 169 27.44 15.21 -7.08
C GLY A 169 28.17 15.39 -8.41
N HIS A 170 27.57 15.97 -9.45
CA HIS A 170 28.31 16.33 -10.67
C HIS A 170 28.59 17.84 -10.68
N ALA A 171 29.83 18.23 -10.97
CA ALA A 171 30.32 19.60 -10.83
C ALA A 171 29.89 20.55 -11.96
N ASP A 172 29.18 20.08 -12.99
CA ASP A 172 28.72 20.93 -14.09
C ASP A 172 27.42 21.64 -13.72
N ALA A 173 27.57 22.90 -13.32
CA ALA A 173 26.59 23.78 -12.68
C ALA A 173 25.40 24.25 -13.56
N LEU A 174 25.00 23.45 -14.56
CA LEU A 174 23.88 23.76 -15.48
C LEU A 174 22.91 22.57 -15.64
N SER A 175 22.84 21.67 -14.66
CA SER A 175 21.80 20.64 -14.60
C SER A 175 20.47 21.26 -14.18
N GLU A 176 19.42 20.95 -14.94
CA GLU A 176 18.05 21.31 -14.62
C GLU A 176 17.68 20.85 -13.21
N ASN A 177 16.99 21.71 -12.48
CA ASN A 177 16.43 21.31 -11.20
C ASN A 177 15.17 20.52 -11.47
N ALA A 178 15.00 19.37 -10.82
CA ALA A 178 13.84 18.54 -11.01
C ALA A 178 13.40 17.91 -9.70
N VAL A 179 12.09 17.75 -9.52
CA VAL A 179 11.50 16.95 -8.46
C VAL A 179 10.49 16.02 -9.09
N HIS A 180 10.58 14.74 -8.78
CA HIS A 180 9.68 13.70 -9.24
C HIS A 180 9.11 12.95 -8.05
N ILE A 181 7.82 12.65 -8.13
CA ILE A 181 7.09 11.81 -7.19
C ILE A 181 6.80 10.48 -7.86
N ASP A 182 7.18 9.38 -7.22
CA ASP A 182 6.85 8.03 -7.66
C ASP A 182 5.48 7.61 -7.13
N VAL A 183 4.50 7.59 -8.03
CA VAL A 183 3.13 7.21 -7.75
C VAL A 183 3.05 5.74 -7.33
N LEU A 184 3.91 4.87 -7.86
CA LEU A 184 3.90 3.45 -7.51
C LEU A 184 4.31 3.25 -6.04
N ALA A 185 5.38 3.92 -5.61
CA ALA A 185 5.82 3.92 -4.22
C ALA A 185 4.72 4.46 -3.28
N LEU A 186 4.00 5.52 -3.68
CA LEU A 186 2.87 6.05 -2.93
C LEU A 186 1.76 5.01 -2.74
N VAL A 187 1.38 4.30 -3.81
CA VAL A 187 0.36 3.24 -3.77
C VAL A 187 0.78 2.13 -2.81
N PHE A 188 2.05 1.73 -2.83
CA PHE A 188 2.58 0.72 -1.89
C PHE A 188 2.56 1.18 -0.43
N ILE A 189 2.90 2.45 -0.16
CA ILE A 189 2.79 3.02 1.20
C ILE A 189 1.34 2.97 1.70
N VAL A 190 0.38 3.40 0.88
CA VAL A 190 -1.05 3.38 1.25
C VAL A 190 -1.53 1.96 1.52
N ALA A 191 -1.13 0.99 0.69
CA ALA A 191 -1.46 -0.41 0.88
C ALA A 191 -0.91 -0.95 2.23
N LEU A 192 0.36 -0.67 2.55
CA LEU A 192 1.00 -1.08 3.81
C LEU A 192 0.34 -0.44 5.04
N LEU A 193 0.03 0.86 4.97
CA LEU A 193 -0.64 1.58 6.07
C LEU A 193 -2.05 1.04 6.32
N THR A 194 -2.78 0.68 5.26
CA THR A 194 -4.13 0.12 5.36
C THR A 194 -4.11 -1.22 6.10
N VAL A 195 -3.14 -2.09 5.80
CA VAL A 195 -3.01 -3.38 6.49
C VAL A 195 -2.57 -3.19 7.94
N LYS A 196 -1.58 -2.34 8.19
CA LYS A 196 -1.09 -2.05 9.54
C LYS A 196 -2.21 -1.57 10.47
N LYS A 197 -3.09 -0.68 10.00
CA LYS A 197 -4.22 -0.16 10.79
C LYS A 197 -5.27 -1.24 11.12
N ARG A 198 -5.41 -2.27 10.29
CA ARG A 198 -6.38 -3.36 10.50
C ARG A 198 -5.88 -4.44 11.47
N GLN A 199 -4.58 -4.52 11.70
CA GLN A 199 -3.95 -5.52 12.57
C GLN A 199 -3.57 -4.96 13.95
N GLN A 200 -3.90 -3.70 14.24
CA GLN A 200 -3.76 -3.03 15.53
C GLN A 200 -5.13 -2.93 16.21
#